data_AF-A0A2D8PQF7-F1
#
_entry.id   AF-A0A2D8PQF7-F1
#
_cell.length_a   1.000
_cell.length_b   1.000
_cell.length_c   1.000
_cell.angle_alpha   90.00
_cell.angle_beta   90.00
_cell.angle_gamma   90.00
#
_symmetry.space_group_name_H-M   'P 1'
#
loop_
_entity.id
_entity.type
_entity.pdbx_description
1 polymer ?
#
loop_
_entity_poly.entity_id
_entity_poly.type
_entity_poly.pdbx_seq_one_letter_code
_entity_poly.pdbx_strand_id
1 'polypeptide(L)'
;MVVALVGTFGVTGGVFFGEEPPFRDAGQLSPKHSGVVDDNSCSDCHSGHGEGPIAMVRAVLNPTAAEGMTGKCLDCHTFPGEETSVHKAGTCNSCHGEHKASDAALVKFTDAQCHSCHKQKFTTFALSHPEFGKTYPHKRRTAINFDHNSHINKHFQDERFAKIAPSDGCVGCHNVGTAGKAVAVKSFEQNCSGCHQEQISSASLNLFTVPEFEKNPFEADTVAELCGTEESEEEYESVSTESLNEIIAVLTEIDPENADKVREKVGPLLVALAESGTSPIAELLDEVDGQAGPLLAGLNADLVKAGVCSWMANEEFEPMDEGSNGGWRAEELAITYTAKSHSDQVLRAWYDFAAELESDTLTDYLLKPDGPGTCVSCHSVNDTGVVEIAWKAGSASVDKLHKYNHKPHLNVLGPGSQCGTCHKINPAAEYPAAFEQHDPNVFASNFSPISKGTCVECHNDQTAGQNCRTCHEYHENAGFKGKIPFKNKNVLKTASSN
;
A
#
# COMPACT_ATOMS: atom_id res chain seq x y z
N MET A 1 -16.15 44.28 14.02
CA MET A 1 -16.75 43.57 15.16
C MET A 1 -18.24 43.91 15.18
N VAL A 2 -19.07 42.89 15.40
CA VAL A 2 -20.56 42.85 15.47
C VAL A 2 -21.31 42.63 14.14
N VAL A 3 -21.99 41.48 14.13
CA VAL A 3 -22.85 40.84 13.11
C VAL A 3 -24.30 41.27 13.30
N ALA A 4 -25.11 41.34 12.24
CA ALA A 4 -26.51 40.85 12.23
C ALA A 4 -27.14 40.86 10.83
N LEU A 5 -27.39 39.67 10.30
CA LEU A 5 -28.35 39.33 9.25
C LEU A 5 -29.75 39.24 9.88
N VAL A 6 -30.77 39.94 9.33
CA VAL A 6 -32.16 39.47 9.23
C VAL A 6 -32.83 40.22 8.07
N GLY A 7 -33.36 39.50 7.09
CA GLY A 7 -34.21 40.05 6.03
C GLY A 7 -35.70 39.95 6.36
N THR A 8 -36.52 40.77 5.70
CA THR A 8 -37.94 40.47 5.38
C THR A 8 -38.42 41.26 4.15
N PHE A 9 -39.38 40.65 3.47
CA PHE A 9 -39.90 40.85 2.12
C PHE A 9 -41.04 41.89 1.98
N GLY A 10 -41.31 42.30 0.72
CA GLY A 10 -42.60 42.79 0.18
C GLY A 10 -42.56 44.25 -0.30
N VAL A 11 -43.04 44.67 -1.47
CA VAL A 11 -44.32 44.31 -2.12
C VAL A 11 -44.25 44.63 -3.63
N THR A 12 -44.29 43.60 -4.48
CA THR A 12 -45.15 43.45 -5.68
C THR A 12 -44.91 42.04 -6.23
N GLY A 13 -46.00 41.31 -6.45
CA GLY A 13 -46.06 39.85 -6.35
C GLY A 13 -45.40 39.08 -7.51
N GLY A 14 -44.76 37.98 -7.13
CA GLY A 14 -44.14 37.00 -8.01
C GLY A 14 -43.06 36.20 -7.27
N VAL A 15 -43.42 35.45 -6.23
CA VAL A 15 -42.47 34.66 -5.43
C VAL A 15 -42.20 33.32 -6.13
N PHE A 16 -41.06 33.20 -6.81
CA PHE A 16 -40.50 31.91 -7.18
C PHE A 16 -39.69 31.39 -5.97
N PHE A 17 -40.24 30.39 -5.28
CA PHE A 17 -39.45 29.52 -4.40
C PHE A 17 -38.92 28.37 -5.26
N GLY A 18 -37.66 28.47 -5.66
CA GLY A 18 -36.97 27.44 -6.42
C GLY A 18 -35.57 27.91 -6.79
N GLU A 19 -34.58 27.18 -6.29
CA GLU A 19 -33.15 27.27 -6.61
C GLU A 19 -32.43 28.53 -6.11
N GLU A 20 -31.34 28.30 -5.38
CA GLU A 20 -30.28 29.29 -5.21
C GLU A 20 -29.92 29.87 -6.58
N PRO A 21 -29.72 31.19 -6.74
CA PRO A 21 -29.29 31.73 -8.01
C PRO A 21 -28.00 30.98 -8.41
N PRO A 22 -27.88 30.51 -9.66
CA PRO A 22 -26.74 29.72 -10.08
C PRO A 22 -25.53 30.65 -10.08
N PHE A 23 -24.83 30.73 -8.95
CA PHE A 23 -23.44 31.13 -8.96
C PHE A 23 -22.75 30.06 -9.79
N ARG A 24 -22.56 30.37 -11.08
CA ARG A 24 -21.79 29.56 -12.01
C ARG A 24 -20.34 29.64 -11.58
N ASP A 25 -19.99 28.83 -10.59
CA ASP A 25 -18.60 28.50 -10.31
C ASP A 25 -18.11 27.65 -11.48
N ALA A 26 -17.15 28.18 -12.23
CA ALA A 26 -16.54 27.47 -13.37
C ALA A 26 -15.69 26.27 -12.91
N GLY A 27 -15.54 26.08 -11.60
CA GLY A 27 -14.66 25.09 -11.01
C GLY A 27 -13.21 25.57 -10.98
N GLN A 28 -12.33 24.75 -10.40
CA GLN A 28 -10.90 25.04 -10.42
C GLN A 28 -10.35 25.02 -11.85
N LEU A 29 -9.51 26.00 -12.15
CA LEU A 29 -8.72 26.02 -13.37
C LEU A 29 -7.87 24.74 -13.46
N SER A 30 -7.73 24.20 -14.67
CA SER A 30 -6.87 23.03 -14.86
C SER A 30 -5.41 23.38 -14.50
N PRO A 31 -4.59 22.40 -14.08
CA PRO A 31 -3.20 22.62 -13.68
C PRO A 31 -2.33 23.36 -14.71
N LYS A 32 -2.73 23.35 -15.99
CA LYS A 32 -2.05 24.06 -17.07
C LYS A 32 -2.41 25.54 -17.18
N HIS A 33 -3.58 25.95 -16.69
CA HIS A 33 -3.98 27.34 -16.62
C HIS A 33 -3.58 27.94 -15.27
N SER A 34 -3.72 27.22 -14.16
CA SER A 34 -3.26 27.67 -12.84
C SER A 34 -1.75 27.89 -12.75
N GLY A 35 -0.96 27.32 -13.68
CA GLY A 35 0.48 27.57 -13.79
C GLY A 35 0.87 28.77 -14.66
N VAL A 36 -0.10 29.44 -15.29
CA VAL A 36 0.11 30.58 -16.20
C VAL A 36 -0.65 31.83 -15.72
N VAL A 37 -1.70 31.66 -14.91
CA VAL A 37 -2.46 32.75 -14.31
C VAL A 37 -2.42 32.63 -12.78
N ASP A 38 -2.20 33.75 -12.06
CA ASP A 38 -2.12 33.78 -10.59
C ASP A 38 -3.50 33.54 -9.94
N ASP A 39 -3.52 33.18 -8.65
CA ASP A 39 -4.73 32.80 -7.90
C ASP A 39 -5.84 33.89 -7.85
N ASN A 40 -5.54 35.16 -8.19
CA ASN A 40 -6.50 36.28 -8.23
C ASN A 40 -6.82 36.79 -9.66
N SER A 41 -6.51 36.02 -10.69
CA SER A 41 -6.56 36.41 -12.11
C SER A 41 -7.93 36.26 -12.79
N CYS A 42 -9.03 36.07 -12.05
CA CYS A 42 -10.36 35.85 -12.65
C CYS A 42 -10.76 36.99 -13.62
N SER A 43 -10.29 38.22 -13.35
CA SER A 43 -10.48 39.40 -14.20
C SER A 43 -9.81 39.32 -15.57
N ASP A 44 -8.78 38.50 -15.70
CA ASP A 44 -7.98 38.39 -16.92
C ASP A 44 -8.82 37.76 -18.04
N CYS A 45 -9.73 36.85 -17.67
CA CYS A 45 -10.71 36.23 -18.55
C CYS A 45 -12.14 36.81 -18.39
N HIS A 46 -12.51 37.29 -17.19
CA HIS A 46 -13.84 37.83 -16.88
C HIS A 46 -13.78 39.30 -16.47
N SER A 47 -13.99 40.19 -17.44
CA SER A 47 -13.93 41.65 -17.24
C SER A 47 -14.88 42.20 -16.16
N GLY A 48 -15.92 41.47 -15.74
CA GLY A 48 -16.85 41.89 -14.68
C GLY A 48 -16.38 41.61 -13.24
N HIS A 49 -15.34 40.80 -13.03
CA HIS A 49 -14.79 40.51 -11.71
C HIS A 49 -13.79 41.59 -11.32
N GLY A 50 -14.16 42.50 -10.40
CA GLY A 50 -13.31 43.58 -9.90
C GLY A 50 -13.96 44.96 -9.87
N GLU A 51 -15.07 45.14 -10.60
CA GLU A 51 -15.80 46.42 -10.68
C GLU A 51 -16.90 46.60 -9.61
N GLY A 52 -16.93 45.72 -8.61
CA GLY A 52 -17.83 45.78 -7.46
C GLY A 52 -19.11 44.92 -7.58
N PRO A 53 -19.91 44.81 -6.49
CA PRO A 53 -20.97 43.81 -6.37
C PRO A 53 -22.10 43.95 -7.40
N ILE A 54 -22.41 45.17 -7.83
CA ILE A 54 -23.50 45.44 -8.79
C ILE A 54 -23.10 45.05 -10.22
N ALA A 55 -21.82 45.20 -10.58
CA ALA A 55 -21.30 44.80 -11.89
C ALA A 55 -21.31 43.27 -12.04
N MET A 56 -20.96 42.55 -10.96
CA MET A 56 -21.01 41.09 -10.91
C MET A 56 -22.42 40.55 -11.15
N VAL A 57 -23.45 41.11 -10.48
CA VAL A 57 -24.85 40.69 -10.68
C VAL A 57 -25.32 40.96 -12.11
N ARG A 58 -24.92 42.10 -12.69
CA ARG A 58 -25.27 42.43 -14.08
C ARG A 58 -24.57 41.52 -15.10
N ALA A 59 -23.35 41.08 -14.82
CA ALA A 59 -22.61 40.13 -15.66
C ALA A 59 -23.21 38.72 -15.63
N VAL A 60 -23.64 38.23 -14.46
CA VAL A 60 -24.29 36.92 -14.30
C VAL A 60 -25.63 36.84 -15.04
N LEU A 61 -26.36 37.96 -15.11
CA LEU A 61 -27.69 38.02 -15.74
C LEU A 61 -27.67 38.44 -17.21
N ASN A 62 -26.50 38.73 -17.79
CA ASN A 62 -26.40 39.14 -19.19
C ASN A 62 -26.14 37.94 -20.11
N PRO A 63 -27.11 37.48 -20.92
CA PRO A 63 -26.97 36.30 -21.76
C PRO A 63 -25.94 36.45 -22.90
N THR A 64 -25.51 37.69 -23.21
CA THR A 64 -24.48 37.98 -24.23
C THR A 64 -23.06 37.96 -23.68
N ALA A 65 -22.87 37.82 -22.36
CA ALA A 65 -21.54 37.79 -21.74
C ALA A 65 -20.65 36.64 -22.25
N ALA A 66 -21.26 35.58 -22.81
CA ALA A 66 -20.55 34.47 -23.45
C ALA A 66 -19.83 34.87 -24.75
N GLU A 67 -20.33 35.85 -25.50
CA GLU A 67 -19.70 36.29 -26.76
C GLU A 67 -18.36 37.02 -26.50
N GLY A 68 -18.25 37.74 -25.38
CA GLY A 68 -17.04 38.47 -24.99
C GLY A 68 -15.90 37.59 -24.47
N MET A 69 -16.20 36.42 -23.89
CA MET A 69 -15.18 35.49 -23.36
C MET A 69 -14.27 34.95 -24.47
N THR A 70 -14.81 34.73 -25.67
CA THR A 70 -14.03 34.27 -26.82
C THR A 70 -12.89 35.23 -27.17
N GLY A 71 -13.11 36.54 -27.01
CA GLY A 71 -12.08 37.56 -27.24
C GLY A 71 -10.92 37.46 -26.26
N LYS A 72 -11.19 37.23 -24.97
CA LYS A 72 -10.16 37.11 -23.92
C LYS A 72 -9.28 35.89 -24.07
N CYS A 73 -9.82 34.77 -24.55
CA CYS A 73 -9.02 33.59 -24.88
C CYS A 73 -8.00 33.90 -26.00
N LEU A 74 -8.36 34.76 -26.95
CA LEU A 74 -7.53 35.13 -28.10
C LEU A 74 -6.42 36.14 -27.75
N ASP A 75 -6.44 36.75 -26.57
CA ASP A 75 -5.37 37.64 -26.09
C ASP A 75 -4.04 36.89 -25.92
N CYS A 76 -4.11 35.60 -25.58
CA CYS A 76 -2.94 34.71 -25.43
C CYS A 76 -2.88 33.59 -26.48
N HIS A 77 -4.02 33.21 -27.09
CA HIS A 77 -4.08 32.18 -28.12
C HIS A 77 -4.29 32.79 -29.51
N THR A 78 -3.36 32.52 -30.44
CA THR A 78 -3.55 32.83 -31.86
C THR A 78 -3.88 31.56 -32.62
N PHE A 79 -5.05 31.53 -33.26
CA PHE A 79 -5.45 30.47 -34.18
C PHE A 79 -5.30 30.98 -35.61
N PRO A 80 -4.38 30.45 -36.44
CA PRO A 80 -4.17 30.97 -37.78
C PRO A 80 -5.30 30.53 -38.73
N GLY A 81 -6.16 31.48 -39.13
CA GLY A 81 -7.22 31.31 -40.14
C GLY A 81 -8.62 31.71 -39.64
N GLU A 82 -9.51 32.12 -40.55
CA GLU A 82 -10.85 32.71 -40.27
C GLU A 82 -11.90 31.77 -39.64
N GLU A 83 -11.58 30.55 -39.22
CA GLU A 83 -12.59 29.63 -38.70
C GLU A 83 -12.29 29.23 -37.25
N THR A 84 -12.85 29.99 -36.30
CA THR A 84 -12.79 29.81 -34.84
C THR A 84 -13.64 28.63 -34.31
N SER A 85 -13.97 27.65 -35.16
CA SER A 85 -14.75 26.48 -34.76
C SER A 85 -13.85 25.27 -34.52
N VAL A 86 -13.83 24.79 -33.29
CA VAL A 86 -13.15 23.55 -32.83
C VAL A 86 -13.59 22.28 -33.59
N HIS A 87 -14.59 22.37 -34.47
CA HIS A 87 -15.14 21.25 -35.24
C HIS A 87 -14.46 20.99 -36.60
N LYS A 88 -13.41 21.73 -36.98
CA LYS A 88 -12.69 21.54 -38.26
C LYS A 88 -11.18 21.35 -38.10
N ALA A 89 -10.73 20.80 -36.98
CA ALA A 89 -9.32 20.49 -36.82
C ALA A 89 -8.92 19.28 -37.68
N GLY A 90 -8.20 19.55 -38.78
CA GLY A 90 -7.77 18.55 -39.77
C GLY A 90 -6.72 17.54 -39.30
N THR A 91 -6.43 17.45 -37.99
CA THR A 91 -5.58 16.39 -37.43
C THR A 91 -6.11 15.93 -36.06
N CYS A 92 -6.06 14.61 -35.83
CA CYS A 92 -6.67 13.94 -34.68
C CYS A 92 -6.22 14.50 -33.33
N ASN A 93 -4.98 14.98 -33.24
CA ASN A 93 -4.36 15.39 -31.97
C ASN A 93 -4.89 16.71 -31.42
N SER A 94 -5.49 17.53 -32.29
CA SER A 94 -6.00 18.85 -31.93
C SER A 94 -7.23 18.76 -31.00
N CYS A 95 -8.12 17.79 -31.23
CA CYS A 95 -9.31 17.60 -30.39
C CYS A 95 -9.04 16.71 -29.15
N HIS A 96 -8.07 15.78 -29.24
CA HIS A 96 -7.80 14.83 -28.14
C HIS A 96 -7.09 15.46 -26.93
N GLY A 97 -6.37 16.57 -27.11
CA GLY A 97 -5.68 17.26 -26.02
C GLY A 97 -6.60 18.05 -25.08
N GLU A 98 -7.73 18.53 -25.61
CA GLU A 98 -8.61 19.47 -24.91
C GLU A 98 -9.74 18.77 -24.14
N HIS A 99 -10.24 17.63 -24.64
CA HIS A 99 -11.36 16.90 -24.05
C HIS A 99 -10.99 15.77 -23.08
N LYS A 100 -9.70 15.60 -22.76
CA LYS A 100 -9.24 14.53 -21.86
C LYS A 100 -9.54 14.81 -20.38
N ALA A 101 -9.99 16.01 -20.03
CA ALA A 101 -10.10 16.49 -18.65
C ALA A 101 -11.54 16.73 -18.15
N SER A 102 -12.58 16.52 -18.95
CA SER A 102 -13.98 16.65 -18.51
C SER A 102 -14.67 15.30 -18.40
N ASP A 103 -15.33 15.02 -17.27
CA ASP A 103 -16.04 13.76 -16.97
C ASP A 103 -17.17 13.41 -17.95
N ALA A 104 -17.58 14.34 -18.81
CA ALA A 104 -18.42 14.06 -19.97
C ALA A 104 -17.53 13.72 -21.17
N ALA A 105 -17.35 12.44 -21.47
CA ALA A 105 -16.78 12.00 -22.74
C ALA A 105 -17.71 12.41 -23.90
N LEU A 106 -17.58 13.65 -24.39
CA LEU A 106 -18.43 14.25 -25.42
C LEU A 106 -18.27 13.57 -26.80
N VAL A 107 -17.24 12.75 -27.00
CA VAL A 107 -17.03 11.96 -28.22
C VAL A 107 -17.00 10.46 -27.89
N LYS A 108 -18.16 9.81 -27.99
CA LYS A 108 -18.25 8.35 -28.05
C LYS A 108 -17.77 7.88 -29.42
N PHE A 109 -16.56 7.36 -29.47
CA PHE A 109 -16.10 6.61 -30.63
C PHE A 109 -16.91 5.31 -30.75
N THR A 110 -17.46 5.06 -31.93
CA THR A 110 -18.06 3.78 -32.29
C THR A 110 -16.95 2.77 -32.62
N ASP A 111 -17.19 1.48 -32.39
CA ASP A 111 -16.21 0.44 -32.74
C ASP A 111 -15.86 0.46 -34.25
N ALA A 112 -16.80 0.94 -35.09
CA ALA A 112 -16.59 1.16 -36.51
C ALA A 112 -15.46 2.16 -36.83
N GLN A 113 -15.24 3.16 -35.98
CA GLN A 113 -14.15 4.12 -36.17
C GLN A 113 -12.78 3.49 -35.89
N CYS A 114 -12.70 2.50 -35.00
CA CYS A 114 -11.46 1.77 -34.73
C CYS A 114 -11.00 0.97 -35.97
N HIS A 115 -11.94 0.50 -36.79
CA HIS A 115 -11.66 -0.19 -38.04
C HIS A 115 -11.01 0.68 -39.11
N SER A 116 -11.02 2.00 -38.99
CA SER A 116 -10.29 2.86 -39.94
C SER A 116 -8.76 2.66 -39.82
N CYS A 117 -8.28 2.36 -38.60
CA CYS A 117 -6.85 2.19 -38.31
C CYS A 117 -6.43 0.73 -38.12
N HIS A 118 -7.27 -0.13 -37.53
CA HIS A 118 -6.92 -1.52 -37.27
C HIS A 118 -7.03 -2.39 -38.54
N LYS A 119 -5.95 -3.13 -38.84
CA LYS A 119 -5.89 -4.07 -39.97
C LYS A 119 -6.84 -5.25 -39.78
N GLN A 120 -6.87 -5.83 -38.59
CA GLN A 120 -7.87 -6.82 -38.20
C GLN A 120 -9.17 -6.11 -37.85
N LYS A 121 -10.25 -6.51 -38.52
CA LYS A 121 -11.59 -5.99 -38.25
C LYS A 121 -12.21 -6.80 -37.12
N PHE A 122 -12.92 -6.13 -36.24
CA PHE A 122 -13.69 -6.72 -35.16
C PHE A 122 -15.15 -6.26 -35.30
N THR A 123 -16.06 -6.83 -34.52
CA THR A 123 -17.47 -6.45 -34.56
C THR A 123 -17.98 -6.24 -33.16
N THR A 124 -18.14 -7.33 -32.44
CA THR A 124 -18.67 -7.36 -31.08
C THR A 124 -17.69 -8.06 -30.16
N PHE A 125 -17.78 -7.77 -28.86
CA PHE A 125 -17.01 -8.49 -27.86
C PHE A 125 -17.18 -10.01 -27.98
N ALA A 126 -18.42 -10.49 -28.11
CA ALA A 126 -18.70 -11.92 -28.20
C ALA A 126 -18.02 -12.62 -29.40
N LEU A 127 -17.95 -11.96 -30.56
CA LEU A 127 -17.43 -12.55 -31.79
C LEU A 127 -15.94 -12.30 -32.02
N SER A 128 -15.40 -11.18 -31.53
CA SER A 128 -14.07 -10.70 -31.91
C SER A 128 -13.07 -10.62 -30.77
N HIS A 129 -13.51 -10.70 -29.51
CA HIS A 129 -12.58 -10.71 -28.38
C HIS A 129 -11.99 -12.11 -28.19
N PRO A 130 -10.66 -12.25 -28.01
CA PRO A 130 -10.04 -13.53 -27.69
C PRO A 130 -10.52 -14.05 -26.33
N GLU A 131 -10.30 -15.34 -26.03
CA GLU A 131 -10.49 -15.81 -24.66
C GLU A 131 -9.49 -15.14 -23.72
N PHE A 132 -9.91 -14.99 -22.45
CA PHE A 132 -9.04 -14.49 -21.42
C PHE A 132 -7.93 -15.51 -21.07
N GLY A 133 -6.84 -15.00 -20.50
CA GLY A 133 -5.71 -15.83 -20.09
C GLY A 133 -6.08 -16.83 -18.99
N LYS A 134 -5.29 -17.90 -18.89
CA LYS A 134 -5.49 -19.02 -17.93
C LYS A 134 -5.44 -18.63 -16.45
N THR A 135 -5.10 -17.39 -16.11
CA THR A 135 -5.06 -16.90 -14.73
C THR A 135 -5.98 -15.69 -14.53
N TYR A 136 -6.67 -15.24 -15.58
CA TYR A 136 -7.49 -14.03 -15.53
C TYR A 136 -8.58 -14.13 -14.45
N PRO A 137 -8.74 -13.09 -13.59
CA PRO A 137 -8.16 -11.74 -13.68
C PRO A 137 -6.81 -11.55 -12.97
N HIS A 138 -6.24 -12.60 -12.40
CA HIS A 138 -5.02 -12.53 -11.60
C HIS A 138 -3.77 -12.66 -12.47
N LYS A 139 -2.80 -11.76 -12.26
CA LYS A 139 -1.48 -11.84 -12.92
C LYS A 139 -0.41 -12.51 -12.07
N ARG A 140 -0.60 -12.51 -10.74
CA ARG A 140 0.30 -13.08 -9.73
C ARG A 140 -0.52 -13.49 -8.50
N ARG A 141 0.04 -14.32 -7.61
CA ARG A 141 -0.57 -14.65 -6.31
C ARG A 141 -0.67 -13.41 -5.40
N THR A 142 -1.47 -13.53 -4.33
CA THR A 142 -1.58 -12.49 -3.31
C THR A 142 -0.35 -12.43 -2.42
N ALA A 143 -0.15 -11.26 -1.81
CA ALA A 143 0.85 -11.03 -0.78
C ALA A 143 0.57 -11.84 0.51
N ILE A 144 -0.70 -12.09 0.79
CA ILE A 144 -1.13 -12.86 1.95
C ILE A 144 -1.37 -14.30 1.54
N ASN A 145 -0.77 -15.25 2.28
CA ASN A 145 -1.00 -16.68 2.18
C ASN A 145 -2.36 -17.02 2.81
N PHE A 146 -3.43 -16.75 2.06
CA PHE A 146 -4.79 -17.06 2.45
C PHE A 146 -5.42 -17.98 1.41
N ASP A 147 -5.60 -19.26 1.77
CA ASP A 147 -6.34 -20.21 0.94
C ASP A 147 -7.84 -20.15 1.24
N HIS A 148 -8.60 -19.54 0.33
CA HIS A 148 -10.05 -19.45 0.39
C HIS A 148 -10.71 -20.82 0.48
N ASN A 149 -10.17 -21.83 -0.22
CA ASN A 149 -10.77 -23.16 -0.25
C ASN A 149 -10.67 -23.81 1.13
N SER A 150 -9.48 -23.78 1.75
CA SER A 150 -9.29 -24.32 3.09
C SER A 150 -10.07 -23.54 4.16
N HIS A 151 -10.14 -22.21 4.07
CA HIS A 151 -10.95 -21.43 5.02
C HIS A 151 -12.45 -21.73 4.88
N ILE A 152 -13.02 -21.62 3.68
CA ILE A 152 -14.46 -21.74 3.45
C ILE A 152 -14.95 -23.19 3.64
N ASN A 153 -14.20 -24.17 3.13
CA ASN A 153 -14.66 -25.57 3.06
C ASN A 153 -14.10 -26.46 4.16
N LYS A 154 -13.15 -25.98 4.98
CA LYS A 154 -12.61 -26.73 6.12
C LYS A 154 -12.74 -25.95 7.43
N HIS A 155 -12.01 -24.84 7.58
CA HIS A 155 -11.90 -24.16 8.88
C HIS A 155 -13.22 -23.53 9.34
N PHE A 156 -13.96 -22.85 8.46
CA PHE A 156 -15.24 -22.23 8.81
C PHE A 156 -16.39 -23.22 8.98
N GLN A 157 -16.22 -24.48 8.55
CA GLN A 157 -17.19 -25.55 8.78
C GLN A 157 -16.96 -26.24 10.13
N ASP A 158 -15.84 -25.98 10.81
CA ASP A 158 -15.54 -26.54 12.12
C ASP A 158 -16.41 -25.85 13.19
N GLU A 159 -17.09 -26.65 14.00
CA GLU A 159 -17.99 -26.17 15.07
C GLU A 159 -17.27 -25.25 16.07
N ARG A 160 -15.96 -25.44 16.26
CA ARG A 160 -15.13 -24.58 17.13
C ARG A 160 -15.09 -23.13 16.68
N PHE A 161 -15.18 -22.89 15.36
CA PHE A 161 -15.06 -21.56 14.75
C PHE A 161 -16.38 -21.01 14.21
N ALA A 162 -17.46 -21.80 14.23
CA ALA A 162 -18.75 -21.44 13.64
C ALA A 162 -19.35 -20.11 14.14
N LYS A 163 -19.03 -19.68 15.38
CA LYS A 163 -19.50 -18.41 15.95
C LYS A 163 -18.69 -17.18 15.49
N ILE A 164 -17.47 -17.39 15.05
CA ILE A 164 -16.51 -16.34 14.65
C ILE A 164 -16.42 -16.26 13.12
N ALA A 165 -16.68 -17.37 12.43
CA ALA A 165 -16.65 -17.46 10.97
C ALA A 165 -17.60 -16.42 10.30
N PRO A 166 -17.16 -15.76 9.22
CA PRO A 166 -17.98 -14.77 8.53
C PRO A 166 -19.29 -15.35 7.96
N SER A 167 -20.44 -14.80 8.35
CA SER A 167 -21.77 -15.27 7.91
C SER A 167 -22.22 -14.69 6.56
N ASP A 168 -21.69 -13.53 6.17
CA ASP A 168 -22.17 -12.77 5.00
C ASP A 168 -21.48 -13.19 3.69
N GLY A 169 -20.89 -14.38 3.65
CA GLY A 169 -20.10 -14.87 2.53
C GLY A 169 -18.95 -13.93 2.17
N CYS A 170 -18.74 -13.67 0.88
CA CYS A 170 -17.61 -12.88 0.38
C CYS A 170 -17.55 -11.47 0.97
N VAL A 171 -18.70 -10.80 1.19
CA VAL A 171 -18.75 -9.43 1.74
C VAL A 171 -18.51 -9.38 3.25
N GLY A 172 -18.47 -10.55 3.91
CA GLY A 172 -17.99 -10.71 5.27
C GLY A 172 -16.53 -10.26 5.40
N CYS A 173 -15.68 -10.55 4.41
CA CYS A 173 -14.26 -10.19 4.43
C CYS A 173 -13.89 -9.04 3.48
N HIS A 174 -14.68 -8.81 2.43
CA HIS A 174 -14.39 -7.83 1.38
C HIS A 174 -15.24 -6.56 1.49
N ASN A 175 -14.63 -5.39 1.25
CA ASN A 175 -15.30 -4.10 1.21
C ASN A 175 -15.84 -3.78 -0.20
N VAL A 176 -17.16 -3.88 -0.36
CA VAL A 176 -17.85 -3.59 -1.61
C VAL A 176 -18.25 -2.13 -1.80
N GLY A 177 -18.22 -1.32 -0.74
CA GLY A 177 -18.62 0.10 -0.79
C GLY A 177 -17.66 0.97 -1.61
N THR A 178 -16.40 0.55 -1.70
CA THR A 178 -15.33 1.20 -2.47
C THR A 178 -14.90 0.39 -3.70
N ALA A 179 -15.70 -0.62 -4.10
CA ALA A 179 -15.38 -1.56 -5.17
C ALA A 179 -15.37 -0.89 -6.57
N GLY A 180 -14.27 -0.19 -6.85
CA GLY A 180 -13.92 0.30 -8.18
C GLY A 180 -13.25 -0.82 -8.98
N LYS A 181 -11.95 -0.65 -9.27
CA LYS A 181 -11.16 -1.62 -10.05
C LYS A 181 -10.83 -2.90 -9.28
N ALA A 182 -10.74 -2.84 -7.96
CA ALA A 182 -10.50 -3.97 -7.08
C ALA A 182 -11.45 -3.92 -5.89
N VAL A 183 -11.74 -5.08 -5.31
CA VAL A 183 -12.51 -5.20 -4.07
C VAL A 183 -11.52 -5.42 -2.93
N ALA A 184 -11.26 -4.37 -2.16
CA ALA A 184 -10.32 -4.45 -1.05
C ALA A 184 -10.83 -5.41 0.03
N VAL A 185 -9.92 -6.06 0.73
CA VAL A 185 -10.24 -6.79 1.97
C VAL A 185 -10.32 -5.80 3.14
N LYS A 186 -11.12 -6.14 4.14
CA LYS A 186 -11.15 -5.44 5.44
C LYS A 186 -9.84 -5.66 6.21
N SER A 187 -9.64 -4.91 7.29
CA SER A 187 -8.40 -4.97 8.07
C SER A 187 -8.22 -6.30 8.82
N PHE A 188 -7.02 -6.53 9.35
CA PHE A 188 -6.72 -7.70 10.18
C PHE A 188 -7.67 -7.80 11.38
N GLU A 189 -7.94 -6.67 12.04
CA GLU A 189 -8.82 -6.59 13.23
C GLU A 189 -10.27 -6.97 12.90
N GLN A 190 -10.67 -6.82 11.64
CA GLN A 190 -12.03 -7.10 11.18
C GLN A 190 -12.18 -8.53 10.64
N ASN A 191 -11.10 -9.14 10.13
CA ASN A 191 -11.17 -10.41 9.40
C ASN A 191 -10.46 -11.57 10.10
N CYS A 192 -9.33 -11.30 10.76
CA CYS A 192 -8.36 -12.33 11.14
C CYS A 192 -8.21 -12.46 12.66
N SER A 193 -8.25 -11.33 13.39
CA SER A 193 -7.94 -11.26 14.82
C SER A 193 -8.79 -12.21 15.67
N GLY A 194 -10.05 -12.44 15.29
CA GLY A 194 -10.95 -13.36 16.01
C GLY A 194 -10.42 -14.79 16.13
N CYS A 195 -9.51 -15.22 15.25
CA CYS A 195 -8.89 -16.55 15.30
C CYS A 195 -7.35 -16.51 15.36
N HIS A 196 -6.71 -15.50 14.77
CA HIS A 196 -5.25 -15.44 14.59
C HIS A 196 -4.54 -14.41 15.50
N GLN A 197 -5.27 -13.71 16.39
CA GLN A 197 -4.63 -12.73 17.28
C GLN A 197 -3.62 -13.37 18.23
N GLU A 198 -3.95 -14.53 18.79
CA GLU A 198 -3.12 -15.22 19.78
C GLU A 198 -1.77 -15.62 19.16
N GLN A 199 -1.78 -16.14 17.93
CA GLN A 199 -0.58 -16.50 17.18
C GLN A 199 0.41 -15.33 17.04
N ILE A 200 -0.11 -14.10 16.86
CA ILE A 200 0.73 -12.90 16.74
C ILE A 200 1.26 -12.46 18.12
N SER A 201 0.42 -12.52 19.16
CA SER A 201 0.79 -12.03 20.48
C SER A 201 1.68 -12.99 21.28
N SER A 202 1.64 -14.30 20.98
CA SER A 202 2.41 -15.31 21.71
C SER A 202 3.78 -15.59 21.07
N ALA A 203 3.97 -15.27 19.80
CA ALA A 203 5.23 -15.48 19.12
C ALA A 203 6.26 -14.41 19.53
N SER A 204 7.38 -14.85 20.07
CA SER A 204 8.51 -14.00 20.46
C SER A 204 9.65 -14.09 19.44
N LEU A 205 10.37 -12.98 19.30
CA LEU A 205 11.70 -12.87 18.71
C LEU A 205 12.74 -12.95 19.80
N ASN A 206 13.70 -13.86 19.71
CA ASN A 206 14.82 -13.92 20.64
C ASN A 206 16.00 -13.14 20.05
N LEU A 207 16.19 -11.91 20.52
CA LEU A 207 17.33 -11.07 20.10
C LEU A 207 18.64 -11.65 20.58
N PHE A 208 18.64 -12.14 21.82
CA PHE A 208 19.82 -12.69 22.49
C PHE A 208 19.37 -13.84 23.38
N THR A 209 20.09 -14.95 23.34
CA THR A 209 19.99 -16.04 24.31
C THR A 209 21.40 -16.31 24.82
N VAL A 210 21.57 -16.36 26.14
CA VAL A 210 22.87 -16.67 26.76
C VAL A 210 23.25 -18.09 26.36
N PRO A 211 24.39 -18.30 25.67
CA PRO A 211 24.82 -19.65 25.34
C PRO A 211 25.41 -20.36 26.57
N GLU A 212 25.50 -21.68 26.51
CA GLU A 212 26.33 -22.45 27.43
C GLU A 212 27.80 -22.00 27.30
N PHE A 213 28.43 -21.75 28.44
CA PHE A 213 29.88 -21.55 28.52
C PHE A 213 30.52 -22.72 29.28
N GLU A 214 31.43 -23.47 28.65
CA GLU A 214 32.16 -24.56 29.33
C GLU A 214 33.06 -24.07 30.48
N LYS A 215 33.41 -22.78 30.46
CA LYS A 215 34.25 -22.11 31.48
C LYS A 215 33.74 -20.71 31.68
N ASN A 216 33.78 -20.23 32.93
CA ASN A 216 33.36 -18.87 33.26
C ASN A 216 34.12 -17.85 32.40
N PRO A 217 33.43 -17.09 31.53
CA PRO A 217 34.07 -16.04 30.75
C PRO A 217 34.24 -14.72 31.52
N PHE A 218 33.73 -14.63 32.75
CA PHE A 218 33.65 -13.40 33.52
C PHE A 218 34.64 -13.40 34.68
N GLU A 219 35.37 -12.29 34.82
CA GLU A 219 36.25 -12.05 35.95
C GLU A 219 35.44 -11.54 37.16
N ALA A 220 35.64 -12.14 38.33
CA ALA A 220 34.89 -11.84 39.55
C ALA A 220 34.87 -10.34 39.91
N ASP A 221 36.03 -9.68 39.83
CA ASP A 221 36.16 -8.25 40.12
C ASP A 221 35.31 -7.39 39.16
N THR A 222 35.20 -7.80 37.89
CA THR A 222 34.38 -7.12 36.89
C THR A 222 32.90 -7.29 37.16
N VAL A 223 32.47 -8.49 37.55
CA VAL A 223 31.06 -8.75 37.94
C VAL A 223 30.70 -7.94 39.19
N ALA A 224 31.57 -7.91 40.20
CA ALA A 224 31.37 -7.13 41.40
C ALA A 224 31.30 -5.61 41.13
N GLU A 225 32.15 -5.09 40.25
CA GLU A 225 32.17 -3.67 39.89
C GLU A 225 30.92 -3.25 39.10
N LEU A 226 30.53 -4.02 38.08
CA LEU A 226 29.44 -3.65 37.17
C LEU A 226 28.06 -4.01 37.72
N CYS A 227 27.95 -5.14 38.41
CA CYS A 227 26.66 -5.74 38.78
C CYS A 227 26.44 -5.80 40.29
N GLY A 228 27.48 -5.55 41.11
CA GLY A 228 27.35 -5.55 42.57
C GLY A 228 27.16 -6.93 43.19
N THR A 229 27.53 -8.00 42.46
CA THR A 229 27.40 -9.39 42.91
C THR A 229 28.78 -9.97 43.21
N GLU A 230 28.90 -10.72 44.31
CA GLU A 230 30.14 -11.40 44.66
C GLU A 230 30.21 -12.80 44.04
N GLU A 231 31.43 -13.29 43.83
CA GLU A 231 31.68 -14.60 43.24
C GLU A 231 31.12 -15.73 44.12
N SER A 232 30.48 -16.72 43.50
CA SER A 232 30.08 -17.95 44.16
C SER A 232 31.31 -18.77 44.56
N GLU A 233 31.30 -19.36 45.76
CA GLU A 233 32.36 -20.30 46.20
C GLU A 233 32.24 -21.69 45.54
N GLU A 234 31.20 -21.92 44.73
CA GLU A 234 30.94 -23.20 44.06
C GLU A 234 31.76 -23.35 42.76
N GLU A 235 32.03 -24.59 42.35
CA GLU A 235 32.67 -24.88 41.07
C GLU A 235 31.76 -24.41 39.92
N TYR A 236 32.32 -23.72 38.93
CA TYR A 236 31.53 -23.11 37.86
C TYR A 236 30.83 -24.17 37.00
N GLU A 237 29.50 -24.12 36.99
CA GLU A 237 28.64 -24.80 36.02
C GLU A 237 27.75 -23.75 35.36
N SER A 238 27.68 -23.75 34.03
CA SER A 238 26.90 -22.74 33.31
C SER A 238 25.43 -22.84 33.67
N VAL A 239 24.79 -21.70 33.94
CA VAL A 239 23.34 -21.64 34.13
C VAL A 239 22.57 -21.92 32.83
N SER A 240 23.20 -21.72 31.67
CA SER A 240 22.61 -21.97 30.36
C SER A 240 23.08 -23.30 29.77
N THR A 241 22.17 -23.98 29.07
CA THR A 241 22.47 -25.14 28.19
C THR A 241 22.12 -24.85 26.72
N GLU A 242 21.83 -23.58 26.41
CA GLU A 242 21.37 -23.16 25.09
C GLU A 242 22.54 -22.91 24.13
N SER A 243 22.29 -23.00 22.83
CA SER A 243 23.23 -22.53 21.81
C SER A 243 23.15 -21.02 21.61
N LEU A 244 24.21 -20.42 21.05
CA LEU A 244 24.17 -19.02 20.63
C LEU A 244 23.05 -18.81 19.60
N ASN A 245 22.20 -17.81 19.82
CA ASN A 245 21.08 -17.55 18.91
C ASN A 245 21.57 -17.03 17.55
N GLU A 246 20.76 -17.30 16.53
CA GLU A 246 21.06 -17.07 15.12
C GLU A 246 21.33 -15.60 14.80
N ILE A 247 20.67 -14.68 15.49
CA ILE A 247 20.90 -13.24 15.32
C ILE A 247 22.31 -12.87 15.76
N ILE A 248 22.70 -13.23 16.98
CA ILE A 248 24.02 -12.86 17.49
C ILE A 248 25.12 -13.64 16.77
N ALA A 249 24.87 -14.89 16.39
CA ALA A 249 25.78 -15.66 15.56
C ALA A 249 26.11 -14.93 14.24
N VAL A 250 25.09 -14.41 13.55
CA VAL A 250 25.27 -13.64 12.31
C VAL A 250 25.94 -12.30 12.57
N LEU A 251 25.50 -11.55 13.59
CA LEU A 251 26.07 -10.24 13.92
C LEU A 251 27.52 -10.31 14.37
N THR A 252 27.96 -11.42 14.96
CA THR A 252 29.33 -11.60 15.43
C THR A 252 30.21 -12.42 14.48
N GLU A 253 29.63 -12.93 13.39
CA GLU A 253 30.26 -13.86 12.44
C GLU A 253 30.84 -15.12 13.13
N ILE A 254 30.10 -15.68 14.09
CA ILE A 254 30.51 -16.84 14.88
C ILE A 254 29.69 -18.05 14.52
N ASP A 255 30.37 -19.18 14.36
CA ASP A 255 29.77 -20.50 14.35
C ASP A 255 29.37 -20.91 15.78
N PRO A 256 28.06 -21.08 16.08
CA PRO A 256 27.58 -21.47 17.41
C PRO A 256 28.17 -22.79 17.92
N GLU A 257 28.64 -23.68 17.03
CA GLU A 257 29.24 -24.97 17.42
C GLU A 257 30.67 -24.82 17.97
N ASN A 258 31.29 -23.64 17.85
CA ASN A 258 32.65 -23.39 18.33
C ASN A 258 32.66 -22.76 19.72
N ALA A 259 32.60 -23.59 20.76
CA ALA A 259 32.53 -23.17 22.16
C ALA A 259 33.64 -22.18 22.57
N ASP A 260 34.87 -22.36 22.09
CA ASP A 260 35.98 -21.45 22.41
C ASP A 260 35.75 -20.06 21.80
N LYS A 261 35.32 -19.98 20.53
CA LYS A 261 35.03 -18.68 19.88
C LYS A 261 33.81 -18.00 20.49
N VAL A 262 32.76 -18.77 20.82
CA VAL A 262 31.58 -18.27 21.53
C VAL A 262 32.01 -17.62 22.84
N ARG A 263 32.82 -18.31 23.65
CA ARG A 263 33.38 -17.75 24.90
C ARG A 263 34.18 -16.48 24.67
N GLU A 264 35.12 -16.50 23.73
CA GLU A 264 36.06 -15.40 23.45
C GLU A 264 35.39 -14.11 22.93
N LYS A 265 34.18 -14.21 22.40
CA LYS A 265 33.48 -13.07 21.78
C LYS A 265 32.21 -12.68 22.51
N VAL A 266 31.38 -13.65 22.91
CA VAL A 266 30.10 -13.40 23.58
C VAL A 266 30.32 -13.00 25.04
N GLY A 267 31.34 -13.55 25.71
CA GLY A 267 31.72 -13.12 27.07
C GLY A 267 32.01 -11.61 27.14
N PRO A 268 32.97 -11.09 26.35
CA PRO A 268 33.23 -9.64 26.28
C PRO A 268 32.05 -8.81 25.82
N LEU A 269 31.19 -9.33 24.93
CA LEU A 269 29.95 -8.66 24.53
C LEU A 269 29.02 -8.46 25.73
N LEU A 270 28.80 -9.50 26.55
CA LEU A 270 27.98 -9.40 27.76
C LEU A 270 28.56 -8.39 28.76
N VAL A 271 29.88 -8.37 28.96
CA VAL A 271 30.53 -7.33 29.80
C VAL A 271 30.24 -5.93 29.25
N ALA A 272 30.36 -5.72 27.94
CA ALA A 272 30.07 -4.44 27.30
C ALA A 272 28.58 -4.04 27.44
N LEU A 273 27.66 -5.01 27.38
CA LEU A 273 26.23 -4.79 27.59
C LEU A 273 25.91 -4.39 29.04
N ALA A 274 26.57 -5.00 30.03
CA ALA A 274 26.44 -4.59 31.43
C ALA A 274 26.92 -3.13 31.65
N GLU A 275 28.02 -2.75 31.01
CA GLU A 275 28.56 -1.39 31.13
C GLU A 275 27.67 -0.34 30.42
N SER A 276 27.29 -0.60 29.16
CA SER A 276 26.79 0.41 28.23
C SER A 276 25.37 0.17 27.70
N GLY A 277 24.68 -0.86 28.19
CA GLY A 277 23.29 -1.17 27.86
C GLY A 277 23.15 -1.67 26.43
N THR A 278 22.32 -1.02 25.61
CA THR A 278 22.01 -1.49 24.25
C THR A 278 23.07 -1.15 23.20
N SER A 279 24.02 -0.26 23.51
CA SER A 279 24.97 0.30 22.55
C SER A 279 25.79 -0.77 21.79
N PRO A 280 26.32 -1.83 22.44
CA PRO A 280 27.10 -2.86 21.76
C PRO A 280 26.30 -3.63 20.69
N ILE A 281 25.02 -3.96 20.95
CA ILE A 281 24.16 -4.59 19.93
C ILE A 281 23.85 -3.61 18.80
N ALA A 282 23.65 -2.33 19.12
CA ALA A 282 23.43 -1.31 18.09
C ALA A 282 24.64 -1.16 17.17
N GLU A 283 25.86 -1.19 17.72
CA GLU A 283 27.10 -1.16 16.94
C GLU A 283 27.21 -2.37 16.02
N LEU A 284 26.98 -3.58 16.53
CA LEU A 284 26.97 -4.81 15.72
C LEU A 284 25.95 -4.75 14.57
N LEU A 285 24.76 -4.20 14.82
CA LEU A 285 23.74 -4.02 13.79
C LEU A 285 24.16 -3.01 12.72
N ASP A 286 24.78 -1.90 13.12
CA ASP A 286 25.22 -0.87 12.19
C ASP A 286 26.42 -1.33 11.35
N GLU A 287 27.27 -2.23 11.87
CA GLU A 287 28.37 -2.87 11.11
C GLU A 287 27.88 -3.70 9.92
N VAL A 288 26.67 -4.24 10.00
CA VAL A 288 26.01 -5.02 8.94
C VAL A 288 24.91 -4.24 8.22
N ASP A 289 24.95 -2.90 8.28
CA ASP A 289 23.99 -1.98 7.65
C ASP A 289 22.52 -2.15 8.12
N GLY A 290 22.29 -2.75 9.29
CA GLY A 290 20.95 -3.10 9.79
C GLY A 290 20.11 -1.95 10.34
N GLN A 291 20.67 -0.74 10.47
CA GLN A 291 20.01 0.42 11.10
C GLN A 291 19.45 0.08 12.49
N ALA A 292 20.29 0.17 13.53
CA ALA A 292 19.91 -0.25 14.88
C ALA A 292 18.64 0.45 15.44
N GLY A 293 18.37 1.70 15.04
CA GLY A 293 17.25 2.50 15.54
C GLY A 293 15.88 1.81 15.40
N PRO A 294 15.42 1.49 14.16
CA PRO A 294 14.19 0.73 13.95
C PRO A 294 14.20 -0.67 14.57
N LEU A 295 15.32 -1.40 14.49
CA LEU A 295 15.44 -2.78 14.97
C LEU A 295 15.36 -2.90 16.49
N LEU A 296 15.93 -1.95 17.22
CA LEU A 296 15.97 -1.95 18.69
C LEU A 296 14.96 -0.97 19.31
N ALA A 297 13.99 -0.49 18.53
CA ALA A 297 13.09 0.57 18.99
C ALA A 297 12.35 0.15 20.28
N GLY A 298 12.56 0.93 21.34
CA GLY A 298 11.98 0.67 22.66
C GLY A 298 12.72 -0.35 23.53
N LEU A 299 13.89 -0.86 23.11
CA LEU A 299 14.76 -1.68 23.96
C LEU A 299 15.41 -0.76 25.00
N ASN A 300 15.16 -1.05 26.28
CA ASN A 300 15.61 -0.22 27.38
C ASN A 300 17.00 -0.67 27.85
N ALA A 301 17.93 0.28 28.01
CA ALA A 301 19.30 -0.01 28.44
C ALA A 301 19.37 -0.61 29.85
N ASP A 302 18.56 -0.13 30.80
CA ASP A 302 18.52 -0.66 32.17
C ASP A 302 17.97 -2.09 32.21
N LEU A 303 16.99 -2.40 31.34
CA LEU A 303 16.49 -3.76 31.16
C LEU A 303 17.58 -4.72 30.69
N VAL A 304 18.35 -4.32 29.66
CA VAL A 304 19.48 -5.12 29.17
C VAL A 304 20.51 -5.31 30.27
N LYS A 305 20.89 -4.24 30.98
CA LYS A 305 21.85 -4.33 32.08
C LYS A 305 21.37 -5.27 33.19
N ALA A 306 20.11 -5.18 33.59
CA ALA A 306 19.56 -6.02 34.64
C ALA A 306 19.61 -7.51 34.27
N GLY A 307 19.17 -7.88 33.06
CA GLY A 307 19.24 -9.26 32.58
C GLY A 307 20.68 -9.77 32.48
N VAL A 308 21.54 -8.99 31.82
CA VAL A 308 22.95 -9.34 31.63
C VAL A 308 23.69 -9.49 32.96
N CYS A 309 23.40 -8.65 33.96
CA CYS A 309 24.01 -8.77 35.27
C CYS A 309 23.63 -10.06 36.01
N SER A 310 22.37 -10.51 35.90
CA SER A 310 21.98 -11.83 36.41
C SER A 310 22.76 -12.95 35.71
N TRP A 311 22.88 -12.90 34.39
CA TRP A 311 23.58 -13.92 33.61
C TRP A 311 25.08 -13.95 33.89
N MET A 312 25.70 -12.78 34.09
CA MET A 312 27.11 -12.66 34.50
C MET A 312 27.34 -13.19 35.92
N ALA A 313 26.33 -13.10 36.79
CA ALA A 313 26.31 -13.75 38.10
C ALA A 313 25.97 -15.25 38.03
N ASN A 314 25.81 -15.81 36.82
CA ASN A 314 25.42 -17.19 36.58
C ASN A 314 24.04 -17.56 37.18
N GLU A 315 23.09 -16.63 37.08
CA GLU A 315 21.70 -16.76 37.53
C GLU A 315 20.72 -16.47 36.38
N GLU A 316 19.55 -17.11 36.41
CA GLU A 316 18.44 -16.75 35.53
C GLU A 316 17.83 -15.40 35.95
N PHE A 317 17.39 -14.62 34.97
CA PHE A 317 16.71 -13.35 35.23
C PHE A 317 15.22 -13.57 35.47
N GLU A 318 14.75 -13.17 36.64
CA GLU A 318 13.33 -13.25 37.03
C GLU A 318 12.60 -11.93 36.74
N PRO A 319 11.71 -11.88 35.72
CA PRO A 319 11.00 -10.66 35.39
C PRO A 319 9.94 -10.31 36.45
N MET A 320 9.75 -9.00 36.69
CA MET A 320 8.73 -8.51 37.64
C MET A 320 7.30 -8.60 37.11
N ASP A 321 7.11 -8.76 35.80
CA ASP A 321 5.82 -8.84 35.11
C ASP A 321 5.83 -10.05 34.17
N GLU A 322 4.69 -10.72 34.05
CA GLU A 322 4.47 -11.80 33.09
C GLU A 322 4.38 -11.28 31.64
N GLY A 323 4.38 -9.94 31.46
CA GLY A 323 4.58 -9.16 30.23
C GLY A 323 3.49 -9.34 29.19
N SER A 324 2.27 -9.03 29.62
CA SER A 324 1.03 -9.08 28.85
C SER A 324 0.88 -7.99 27.76
N ASN A 325 1.80 -7.04 27.67
CA ASN A 325 1.64 -5.83 26.83
C ASN A 325 2.50 -5.80 25.56
N GLY A 326 3.25 -6.87 25.27
CA GLY A 326 4.19 -6.90 24.16
C GLY A 326 5.42 -6.01 24.34
N GLY A 327 6.39 -6.12 23.43
CA GLY A 327 7.63 -5.36 23.43
C GLY A 327 8.83 -6.14 23.94
N TRP A 328 9.93 -5.40 24.19
CA TRP A 328 11.19 -5.94 24.68
C TRP A 328 11.11 -6.37 26.13
N ARG A 329 11.68 -7.53 26.44
CA ARG A 329 11.74 -8.13 27.76
C ARG A 329 13.10 -8.81 27.95
N ALA A 330 13.54 -8.85 29.20
CA ALA A 330 14.52 -9.82 29.67
C ALA A 330 13.75 -10.84 30.49
N GLU A 331 13.95 -12.13 30.22
CA GLU A 331 13.31 -13.23 30.93
C GLU A 331 14.22 -14.45 30.86
N GLU A 332 14.36 -15.15 31.98
CA GLU A 332 15.21 -16.33 32.11
C GLU A 332 16.63 -16.04 31.60
N LEU A 333 17.01 -16.60 30.45
CA LEU A 333 18.34 -16.45 29.83
C LEU A 333 18.29 -15.71 28.48
N ALA A 334 17.25 -14.91 28.24
CA ALA A 334 17.03 -14.28 26.94
C ALA A 334 16.57 -12.81 27.00
N ILE A 335 16.87 -12.08 25.91
CA ILE A 335 16.20 -10.84 25.54
C ILE A 335 15.21 -11.15 24.43
N THR A 336 13.92 -11.00 24.72
CA THR A 336 12.84 -11.35 23.81
C THR A 336 12.03 -10.12 23.37
N TYR A 337 11.40 -10.18 22.20
CA TYR A 337 10.43 -9.19 21.73
C TYR A 337 9.15 -9.85 21.27
N THR A 338 8.02 -9.39 21.79
CA THR A 338 6.68 -9.84 21.37
C THR A 338 5.92 -8.70 20.69
N ALA A 339 5.09 -9.03 19.70
CA ALA A 339 4.37 -8.02 18.93
C ALA A 339 3.38 -7.23 19.80
N LYS A 340 3.39 -5.90 19.71
CA LYS A 340 2.38 -5.04 20.37
C LYS A 340 1.07 -4.96 19.59
N SER A 341 1.13 -5.22 18.30
CA SER A 341 -0.01 -5.20 17.37
C SER A 341 0.37 -5.95 16.08
N HIS A 342 -0.60 -6.22 15.21
CA HIS A 342 -0.33 -6.86 13.92
C HIS A 342 0.64 -6.04 13.03
N SER A 343 0.57 -4.71 13.08
CA SER A 343 1.47 -3.82 12.33
C SER A 343 2.67 -3.34 13.14
N ASP A 344 3.27 -4.23 13.93
CA ASP A 344 4.42 -3.92 14.78
C ASP A 344 5.63 -3.49 13.93
N GLN A 345 6.22 -2.32 14.24
CA GLN A 345 7.30 -1.76 13.45
C GLN A 345 8.65 -2.42 13.72
N VAL A 346 8.87 -2.95 14.94
CA VAL A 346 10.14 -3.60 15.29
C VAL A 346 10.24 -4.93 14.58
N LEU A 347 9.21 -5.79 14.71
CA LEU A 347 9.21 -7.07 13.98
C LEU A 347 9.28 -6.85 12.47
N ARG A 348 8.51 -5.89 11.94
CA ARG A 348 8.60 -5.57 10.52
C ARG A 348 10.02 -5.17 10.10
N ALA A 349 10.70 -4.35 10.89
CA ALA A 349 12.08 -3.95 10.61
C ALA A 349 13.02 -5.16 10.63
N TRP A 350 12.87 -6.10 11.58
CA TRP A 350 13.68 -7.32 11.63
C TRP A 350 13.48 -8.24 10.42
N TYR A 351 12.24 -8.40 9.97
CA TYR A 351 11.94 -9.19 8.77
C TYR A 351 12.43 -8.51 7.48
N ASP A 352 12.29 -7.19 7.37
CA ASP A 352 12.83 -6.41 6.25
C ASP A 352 14.38 -6.49 6.24
N PHE A 353 15.02 -6.38 7.41
CA PHE A 353 16.48 -6.54 7.55
C PHE A 353 16.96 -7.95 7.18
N ALA A 354 16.28 -9.00 7.64
CA ALA A 354 16.64 -10.37 7.28
C ALA A 354 16.53 -10.63 5.77
N ALA A 355 15.51 -10.05 5.12
CA ALA A 355 15.36 -10.10 3.67
C ALA A 355 16.46 -9.32 2.93
N GLU A 356 16.88 -8.17 3.45
CA GLU A 356 17.95 -7.35 2.85
C GLU A 356 19.36 -7.93 3.03
N LEU A 357 19.63 -8.57 4.18
CA LEU A 357 20.95 -9.14 4.47
C LEU A 357 21.23 -10.41 3.66
N GLU A 358 20.20 -11.17 3.27
CA GLU A 358 20.29 -12.43 2.52
C GLU A 358 21.25 -13.47 3.16
N SER A 359 21.36 -13.45 4.50
CA SER A 359 22.08 -14.48 5.25
C SER A 359 21.24 -15.76 5.34
N ASP A 360 21.79 -16.91 4.95
CA ASP A 360 21.13 -18.22 5.06
C ASP A 360 20.65 -18.48 6.50
N THR A 361 21.48 -18.18 7.49
CA THR A 361 21.17 -18.37 8.92
C THR A 361 19.98 -17.52 9.37
N LEU A 362 19.95 -16.22 9.02
CA LEU A 362 18.80 -15.38 9.38
C LEU A 362 17.55 -15.72 8.57
N THR A 363 17.72 -16.13 7.31
CA THR A 363 16.60 -16.55 6.45
C THR A 363 15.92 -17.79 7.01
N ASP A 364 16.70 -18.80 7.39
CA ASP A 364 16.19 -20.05 7.99
C ASP A 364 15.66 -19.86 9.43
N TYR A 365 16.08 -18.79 10.10
CA TYR A 365 15.59 -18.42 11.42
C TYR A 365 14.27 -17.63 11.35
N LEU A 366 14.24 -16.51 10.62
CA LEU A 366 13.13 -15.55 10.59
C LEU A 366 12.14 -15.77 9.44
N LEU A 367 12.63 -16.07 8.24
CA LEU A 367 11.81 -16.08 7.02
C LEU A 367 11.14 -17.44 6.77
N LYS A 368 10.70 -18.11 7.84
CA LYS A 368 9.92 -19.36 7.79
C LYS A 368 8.58 -19.27 8.52
N PRO A 369 7.55 -20.05 8.13
CA PRO A 369 6.18 -19.91 8.66
C PRO A 369 6.04 -20.00 10.18
N ASP A 370 6.87 -20.81 10.84
CA ASP A 370 6.94 -21.01 12.29
C ASP A 370 8.08 -20.21 12.96
N GLY A 371 8.67 -19.26 12.22
CA GLY A 371 9.74 -18.41 12.70
C GLY A 371 9.27 -17.41 13.77
N PRO A 372 10.21 -16.75 14.46
CA PRO A 372 9.93 -15.80 15.51
C PRO A 372 8.98 -14.68 15.06
N GLY A 373 7.92 -14.41 15.82
CA GLY A 373 6.85 -13.47 15.44
C GLY A 373 5.85 -13.98 14.36
N THR A 374 6.12 -15.10 13.69
CA THR A 374 5.25 -15.80 12.71
C THR A 374 4.71 -14.96 11.54
N CYS A 375 5.34 -13.82 11.23
CA CYS A 375 4.82 -12.86 10.26
C CYS A 375 4.66 -13.51 8.87
N VAL A 376 5.62 -14.35 8.48
CA VAL A 376 5.63 -15.03 7.18
C VAL A 376 4.75 -16.28 7.11
N SER A 377 4.09 -16.66 8.22
CA SER A 377 2.99 -17.64 8.15
C SER A 377 1.84 -17.08 7.29
N CYS A 378 1.68 -15.75 7.30
CA CYS A 378 0.65 -15.03 6.57
C CYS A 378 1.23 -14.20 5.43
N HIS A 379 2.37 -13.54 5.62
CA HIS A 379 2.99 -12.69 4.61
C HIS A 379 3.95 -13.47 3.73
N SER A 380 3.83 -13.32 2.42
CA SER A 380 4.70 -14.05 1.51
C SER A 380 6.07 -13.42 1.41
N VAL A 381 7.10 -14.25 1.47
CA VAL A 381 8.44 -13.93 0.95
C VAL A 381 8.37 -14.03 -0.58
N ASN A 382 8.87 -13.00 -1.27
CA ASN A 382 9.05 -13.05 -2.71
C ASN A 382 10.55 -13.00 -3.02
N ASP A 383 10.99 -13.86 -3.92
CA ASP A 383 12.33 -13.80 -4.49
C ASP A 383 12.18 -13.71 -6.02
N THR A 384 12.46 -12.53 -6.55
CA THR A 384 12.50 -12.29 -8.00
C THR A 384 13.85 -11.70 -8.42
N GLY A 385 14.91 -12.07 -7.71
CA GLY A 385 16.25 -11.49 -7.79
C GLY A 385 16.55 -10.45 -6.69
N VAL A 386 15.57 -10.20 -5.83
CA VAL A 386 15.67 -9.47 -4.54
C VAL A 386 14.67 -10.14 -3.63
N VAL A 387 15.08 -10.47 -2.41
CA VAL A 387 14.19 -11.00 -1.37
C VAL A 387 13.39 -9.86 -0.75
N GLU A 388 12.06 -9.95 -0.77
CA GLU A 388 11.18 -8.97 -0.13
C GLU A 388 9.99 -9.63 0.59
N ILE A 389 9.51 -9.01 1.66
CA ILE A 389 8.30 -9.43 2.35
C ILE A 389 7.09 -8.64 1.84
N ALA A 390 6.08 -9.35 1.36
CA ALA A 390 4.88 -8.73 0.83
C ALA A 390 3.90 -8.32 1.95
N TRP A 391 4.11 -7.14 2.53
CA TRP A 391 3.30 -6.65 3.66
C TRP A 391 1.88 -6.23 3.29
N LYS A 392 1.65 -5.67 2.10
CA LYS A 392 0.37 -5.05 1.76
C LYS A 392 -0.57 -6.03 1.05
N ALA A 393 -1.73 -6.25 1.65
CA ALA A 393 -2.83 -6.97 1.00
C ALA A 393 -3.33 -6.18 -0.23
N GLY A 394 -3.13 -6.73 -1.42
CA GLY A 394 -3.66 -6.16 -2.66
C GLY A 394 -3.05 -6.79 -3.90
N SER A 395 -3.86 -6.98 -4.94
CA SER A 395 -3.33 -7.28 -6.28
C SER A 395 -2.66 -6.02 -6.82
N ALA A 396 -1.45 -6.13 -7.37
CA ALA A 396 -0.84 -5.06 -8.16
C ALA A 396 -1.85 -4.56 -9.20
N SER A 397 -1.85 -3.25 -9.49
CA SER A 397 -2.87 -2.63 -10.33
C SER A 397 -3.05 -3.40 -11.63
N VAL A 398 -4.28 -3.81 -11.91
CA VAL A 398 -4.65 -4.30 -13.24
C VAL A 398 -4.21 -3.23 -14.24
N ASP A 399 -3.60 -3.71 -15.32
CA ASP A 399 -3.19 -2.97 -16.51
C ASP A 399 -3.94 -1.64 -16.67
N LYS A 400 -3.21 -0.52 -16.77
CA LYS A 400 -3.81 0.82 -16.75
C LYS A 400 -4.83 1.02 -17.87
N LEU A 401 -4.73 0.20 -18.91
CA LEU A 401 -5.61 0.16 -20.08
C LEU A 401 -6.91 -0.62 -19.85
N HIS A 402 -7.12 -1.20 -18.67
CA HIS A 402 -8.35 -1.90 -18.29
C HIS A 402 -9.09 -1.12 -17.20
N LYS A 403 -10.39 -0.93 -17.42
CA LYS A 403 -11.30 -0.06 -16.66
C LYS A 403 -12.44 -0.79 -15.96
N TYR A 404 -12.40 -2.12 -15.91
CA TYR A 404 -13.44 -2.89 -15.25
C TYR A 404 -13.75 -2.32 -13.85
N ASN A 405 -15.03 -2.06 -13.59
CA ASN A 405 -15.51 -1.45 -12.37
C ASN A 405 -16.59 -2.35 -11.76
N HIS A 406 -16.40 -2.79 -10.53
CA HIS A 406 -17.34 -3.69 -9.86
C HIS A 406 -18.65 -2.97 -9.51
N LYS A 407 -18.66 -1.66 -9.24
CA LYS A 407 -19.85 -0.94 -8.76
C LYS A 407 -21.10 -1.08 -9.68
N PRO A 408 -21.03 -0.84 -11.01
CA PRO A 408 -22.18 -1.08 -11.89
C PRO A 408 -22.68 -2.53 -11.85
N HIS A 409 -21.77 -3.50 -11.75
CA HIS A 409 -22.12 -4.92 -11.73
C HIS A 409 -22.77 -5.31 -10.40
N LEU A 410 -22.25 -4.83 -9.27
CA LEU A 410 -22.82 -5.06 -7.95
C LEU A 410 -24.19 -4.38 -7.78
N ASN A 411 -24.43 -3.25 -8.43
CA ASN A 411 -25.76 -2.62 -8.43
C ASN A 411 -26.82 -3.45 -9.17
N VAL A 412 -26.42 -4.24 -10.17
CA VAL A 412 -27.32 -5.08 -10.96
C VAL A 412 -27.50 -6.46 -10.33
N LEU A 413 -26.39 -7.08 -9.89
CA LEU A 413 -26.40 -8.43 -9.33
C LEU A 413 -26.78 -8.46 -7.83
N GLY A 414 -26.64 -7.33 -7.14
CA GLY A 414 -26.77 -7.22 -5.69
C GLY A 414 -25.45 -7.51 -4.96
N PRO A 415 -25.18 -6.85 -3.82
CA PRO A 415 -24.02 -7.16 -2.97
C PRO A 415 -24.23 -8.53 -2.29
N GLY A 416 -23.20 -9.39 -2.24
CA GLY A 416 -23.24 -10.66 -1.51
C GLY A 416 -22.72 -11.87 -2.30
N SER A 417 -23.38 -13.03 -2.14
CA SER A 417 -22.99 -14.34 -2.71
C SER A 417 -22.87 -14.38 -4.24
N GLN A 418 -23.33 -13.33 -4.92
CA GLN A 418 -23.30 -13.21 -6.38
C GLN A 418 -21.92 -12.89 -6.96
N CYS A 419 -20.90 -12.69 -6.10
CA CYS A 419 -19.50 -12.73 -6.52
C CYS A 419 -19.18 -14.03 -7.28
N GLY A 420 -19.83 -15.14 -6.91
CA GLY A 420 -19.68 -16.46 -7.54
C GLY A 420 -20.10 -16.55 -9.01
N THR A 421 -20.85 -15.56 -9.52
CA THR A 421 -21.15 -15.46 -10.96
C THR A 421 -19.88 -15.33 -11.79
N CYS A 422 -18.93 -14.53 -11.29
CA CYS A 422 -17.64 -14.29 -11.93
C CYS A 422 -16.53 -15.10 -11.25
N HIS A 423 -16.42 -15.04 -9.92
CA HIS A 423 -15.33 -15.64 -9.15
C HIS A 423 -15.73 -17.03 -8.64
N LYS A 424 -15.52 -18.05 -9.47
CA LYS A 424 -15.79 -19.44 -9.12
C LYS A 424 -14.60 -20.04 -8.38
N ILE A 425 -14.80 -20.51 -7.14
CA ILE A 425 -13.75 -21.20 -6.37
C ILE A 425 -13.27 -22.42 -7.15
N ASN A 426 -11.95 -22.61 -7.20
CA ASN A 426 -11.29 -23.79 -7.73
C ASN A 426 -10.87 -24.70 -6.55
N PRO A 427 -11.65 -25.74 -6.23
CA PRO A 427 -11.37 -26.61 -5.08
C PRO A 427 -10.13 -27.50 -5.28
N ALA A 428 -9.65 -27.63 -6.52
CA ALA A 428 -8.45 -28.41 -6.87
C ALA A 428 -7.18 -27.56 -6.92
N ALA A 429 -7.23 -26.30 -6.48
CA ALA A 429 -6.07 -25.42 -6.45
C ALA A 429 -5.15 -25.77 -5.28
N GLU A 430 -3.91 -26.14 -5.59
CA GLU A 430 -2.82 -26.25 -4.61
C GLU A 430 -2.21 -24.86 -4.35
N TYR A 431 -3.01 -23.96 -3.77
CA TYR A 431 -2.60 -22.55 -3.60
C TYR A 431 -1.44 -22.35 -2.60
N PRO A 432 -1.38 -23.05 -1.45
CA PRO A 432 -0.27 -22.89 -0.51
C PRO A 432 1.11 -23.19 -1.13
N ALA A 433 1.19 -24.14 -2.07
CA ALA A 433 2.43 -24.47 -2.77
C ALA A 433 3.01 -23.29 -3.58
N ALA A 434 2.20 -22.28 -3.93
CA ALA A 434 2.67 -21.09 -4.62
C ALA A 434 3.57 -20.20 -3.73
N PHE A 435 3.52 -20.38 -2.41
CA PHE A 435 4.30 -19.61 -1.44
C PHE A 435 5.64 -20.27 -1.11
N GLU A 436 5.81 -21.58 -1.36
CA GLU A 436 7.06 -22.31 -1.07
C GLU A 436 8.21 -21.96 -2.03
N GLN A 437 7.88 -21.63 -3.29
CA GLN A 437 8.86 -21.38 -4.34
C GLN A 437 9.22 -19.90 -4.54
N HIS A 438 8.65 -19.01 -3.71
CA HIS A 438 8.92 -17.57 -3.64
C HIS A 438 8.73 -16.72 -4.93
N ASP A 439 8.48 -17.26 -6.13
CA ASP A 439 8.10 -16.44 -7.31
C ASP A 439 6.58 -16.13 -7.33
N PRO A 440 6.14 -14.89 -7.14
CA PRO A 440 4.72 -14.57 -7.10
C PRO A 440 3.99 -14.83 -8.44
N ASN A 441 4.70 -15.01 -9.56
CA ASN A 441 4.11 -15.27 -10.88
C ASN A 441 3.81 -16.76 -11.13
N VAL A 442 4.34 -17.66 -10.30
CA VAL A 442 4.09 -19.11 -10.38
C VAL A 442 3.06 -19.49 -9.33
N PHE A 443 1.79 -19.64 -9.74
CA PHE A 443 0.71 -19.92 -8.80
C PHE A 443 -0.48 -20.67 -9.41
N ALA A 444 -1.16 -21.45 -8.58
CA ALA A 444 -2.46 -22.02 -8.87
C ALA A 444 -3.56 -21.22 -8.18
N SER A 445 -4.30 -20.40 -8.92
CA SER A 445 -5.35 -19.55 -8.35
C SER A 445 -6.42 -20.35 -7.58
N ASN A 446 -6.79 -19.86 -6.40
CA ASN A 446 -7.98 -20.28 -5.64
C ASN A 446 -9.29 -20.13 -6.43
N PHE A 447 -9.28 -19.36 -7.51
CA PHE A 447 -10.43 -19.16 -8.39
C PHE A 447 -10.15 -19.66 -9.79
N SER A 448 -11.15 -20.31 -10.39
CA SER A 448 -11.13 -20.69 -11.79
C SER A 448 -11.03 -19.44 -12.68
N PRO A 449 -10.33 -19.52 -13.83
CA PRO A 449 -10.19 -18.38 -14.72
C PRO A 449 -11.56 -17.92 -15.23
N ILE A 450 -11.80 -16.61 -15.21
CA ILE A 450 -13.03 -16.06 -15.76
C ILE A 450 -12.96 -16.19 -17.28
N SER A 451 -14.02 -16.72 -17.88
CA SER A 451 -14.11 -16.91 -19.34
C SER A 451 -14.74 -15.71 -20.03
N LYS A 452 -14.53 -15.55 -21.34
CA LYS A 452 -15.27 -14.56 -22.13
C LYS A 452 -16.79 -14.79 -22.02
N GLY A 453 -17.21 -16.05 -21.99
CA GLY A 453 -18.60 -16.46 -21.89
C GLY A 453 -19.33 -15.82 -20.72
N THR A 454 -18.69 -15.75 -19.55
CA THR A 454 -19.24 -15.11 -18.34
C THR A 454 -19.65 -13.66 -18.59
N CYS A 455 -18.88 -12.91 -19.38
CA CYS A 455 -19.21 -11.53 -19.71
C CYS A 455 -20.31 -11.45 -20.78
N VAL A 456 -20.30 -12.36 -21.77
CA VAL A 456 -21.29 -12.38 -22.88
C VAL A 456 -22.72 -12.66 -22.40
N GLU A 457 -22.88 -13.34 -21.26
CA GLU A 457 -24.19 -13.58 -20.64
C GLU A 457 -24.98 -12.29 -20.39
N CYS A 458 -24.30 -11.16 -20.12
CA CYS A 458 -24.92 -9.85 -19.91
C CYS A 458 -24.50 -8.80 -20.94
N HIS A 459 -23.28 -8.86 -21.48
CA HIS A 459 -22.81 -7.94 -22.51
C HIS A 459 -23.11 -8.45 -23.91
N ASN A 460 -24.27 -8.07 -24.42
CA ASN A 460 -24.83 -8.49 -25.70
C ASN A 460 -25.75 -7.39 -26.26
N ASP A 461 -26.39 -7.65 -27.40
CA ASP A 461 -27.24 -6.65 -28.07
C ASP A 461 -28.56 -6.35 -27.34
N GLN A 462 -28.91 -7.11 -26.30
CA GLN A 462 -30.20 -7.04 -25.60
C GLN A 462 -30.11 -6.46 -24.19
N THR A 463 -29.03 -6.74 -23.45
CA THR A 463 -28.94 -6.45 -22.01
C THR A 463 -27.99 -5.28 -21.70
N ALA A 464 -26.70 -5.41 -22.02
CA ALA A 464 -25.71 -4.37 -21.78
C ALA A 464 -24.78 -4.21 -22.99
N GLY A 465 -24.45 -2.97 -23.33
CA GLY A 465 -23.59 -2.65 -24.48
C GLY A 465 -22.22 -3.34 -24.41
N GLN A 466 -21.71 -3.73 -25.58
CA GLN A 466 -20.50 -4.56 -25.73
C GLN A 466 -19.36 -3.86 -26.48
N ASN A 467 -19.34 -2.52 -26.45
CA ASN A 467 -18.31 -1.71 -27.10
C ASN A 467 -16.95 -1.90 -26.41
N CYS A 468 -15.86 -1.84 -27.17
CA CYS A 468 -14.52 -2.13 -26.64
C CYS A 468 -14.11 -1.14 -25.53
N ARG A 469 -14.55 0.12 -25.66
CA ARG A 469 -14.28 1.20 -24.68
C ARG A 469 -15.07 1.08 -23.38
N THR A 470 -16.01 0.14 -23.28
CA THR A 470 -16.72 -0.15 -22.03
C THR A 470 -15.76 -0.73 -21.00
N CYS A 471 -14.80 -1.56 -21.44
CA CYS A 471 -13.86 -2.26 -20.55
C CYS A 471 -12.42 -1.74 -20.68
N HIS A 472 -12.05 -1.15 -21.82
CA HIS A 472 -10.68 -0.75 -22.09
C HIS A 472 -10.51 0.76 -22.28
N GLU A 473 -9.39 1.25 -21.78
CA GLU A 473 -8.75 2.49 -22.22
C GLU A 473 -7.66 2.14 -23.21
N TYR A 474 -7.94 2.31 -24.51
CA TYR A 474 -6.90 2.20 -25.52
C TYR A 474 -6.13 3.54 -25.60
N HIS A 475 -4.79 3.46 -25.63
CA HIS A 475 -3.82 4.57 -25.63
C HIS A 475 -3.47 5.18 -24.25
N GLU A 476 -2.55 4.53 -23.53
CA GLU A 476 -1.79 5.15 -22.43
C GLU A 476 -1.04 6.37 -23.00
N ASN A 477 -1.16 7.54 -22.37
CA ASN A 477 -0.34 8.71 -22.71
C ASN A 477 -0.40 9.21 -24.16
N ALA A 478 -1.58 9.34 -24.77
CA ALA A 478 -1.74 10.28 -25.88
C ALA A 478 -1.42 11.71 -25.37
N GLY A 479 -0.16 12.10 -25.46
CA GLY A 479 0.43 13.37 -25.04
C GLY A 479 1.75 13.56 -25.81
N PHE A 480 1.94 14.74 -26.39
CA PHE A 480 3.10 15.03 -27.23
C PHE A 480 4.35 15.29 -26.39
N LYS A 481 5.49 14.71 -26.80
CA LYS A 481 6.81 15.09 -26.28
C LYS A 481 7.08 16.54 -26.67
N GLY A 482 7.03 17.44 -25.71
CA GLY A 482 7.40 18.84 -25.90
C GLY A 482 8.89 18.96 -26.24
N LYS A 483 9.19 19.25 -27.50
CA LYS A 483 10.34 20.08 -27.91
C LYS A 483 9.95 20.83 -29.19
N ILE A 484 9.31 21.99 -29.04
CA ILE A 484 9.34 23.01 -30.08
C ILE A 484 10.32 24.08 -29.59
N PRO A 485 11.47 24.28 -30.26
CA PRO A 485 12.42 25.31 -29.89
C PRO A 485 11.83 26.66 -30.30
N PHE A 486 11.46 27.49 -29.34
CA PHE A 486 11.17 28.90 -29.63
C PHE A 486 12.50 29.59 -29.95
N LYS A 487 12.72 29.88 -31.24
CA LYS A 487 13.77 30.81 -31.65
C LYS A 487 13.42 32.19 -31.12
N ASN A 488 14.26 32.67 -30.20
CA ASN A 488 14.39 34.07 -29.82
C ASN A 488 14.26 35.01 -31.03
N LYS A 489 13.40 36.02 -30.91
CA LYS A 489 13.58 37.32 -31.57
C LYS A 489 13.42 38.44 -30.55
N ASN A 490 14.42 38.55 -29.67
CA ASN A 490 14.84 39.86 -29.20
C ASN A 490 15.59 40.54 -30.35
N VAL A 491 14.93 41.47 -31.03
CA VAL A 491 15.60 42.55 -31.78
C VAL A 491 14.98 43.86 -31.31
N LEU A 492 15.65 44.44 -30.33
CA LEU A 492 15.90 45.88 -30.14
C LEU A 492 15.49 46.77 -31.34
N LYS A 493 14.70 47.83 -31.11
CA LYS A 493 15.24 49.18 -30.78
C LYS A 493 14.15 50.27 -30.69
N THR A 494 14.23 51.02 -29.58
CA THR A 494 14.05 52.48 -29.39
C THR A 494 12.86 53.22 -30.00
N ALA A 495 12.11 53.89 -29.12
CA ALA A 495 11.67 55.28 -29.32
C ALA A 495 11.79 56.06 -28.01
N SER A 496 12.44 57.23 -28.11
CA SER A 496 12.69 58.22 -27.06
C SER A 496 11.48 59.15 -26.82
N SER A 497 11.62 60.01 -25.79
CA SER A 497 10.89 61.26 -25.46
C SER A 497 9.46 61.09 -24.92
N ASN A 498 9.05 61.67 -23.78
CA ASN A 498 9.61 62.71 -22.89
C ASN A 498 9.37 62.31 -21.43
#